data_AF-A0AAV2R1L8-F1
#
_entry.id   AF-A0AAV2R1L8-F1
#
_cell.length_a   1.000
_cell.length_b   1.000
_cell.length_c   1.000
_cell.angle_alpha   90.00
_cell.angle_beta   90.00
_cell.angle_gamma   90.00
#
_symmetry.space_group_name_H-M   'P 1'
#
loop_
_entity.id
_entity.type
_entity.pdbx_description
1 polymer ?
#
loop_
_entity_poly.entity_id
_entity_poly.type
_entity_poly.pdbx_seq_one_letter_code
_entity_poly.pdbx_strand_id
1 'polypeptide(L)'
;MTTAAFQHEPGVAMECLSIPITLEKEAGMDQQGRQVMKCGFKIGGGIDQDYMKSPQGYTDNGIYCTELAHRASQNAIAGPKGQSKIVRLKNFVFSNITHRKSQDF
;
A
#
# COMPACT_ATOMS: atom_id res chain seq x y z
N MET A 1 17.02 -8.26 -17.84
CA MET A 1 16.03 -7.17 -17.70
C MET A 1 16.17 -6.62 -16.29
N THR A 2 16.78 -5.46 -16.14
CA THR A 2 16.99 -4.80 -14.85
C THR A 2 15.72 -4.04 -14.48
N THR A 3 14.86 -4.65 -13.68
CA THR A 3 13.75 -3.95 -13.03
C THR A 3 14.38 -2.97 -12.04
N ALA A 4 14.49 -1.71 -12.43
CA ALA A 4 14.97 -0.66 -11.54
C ALA A 4 13.93 -0.46 -10.43
N ALA A 5 14.03 -1.26 -9.36
CA ALA A 5 13.39 -0.96 -8.11
C ALA A 5 13.94 0.40 -7.65
N PHE A 6 13.05 1.34 -7.33
CA PHE A 6 13.43 2.62 -6.75
C PHE A 6 14.24 2.37 -5.47
N GLN A 7 15.56 2.43 -5.57
CA GLN A 7 16.46 2.38 -4.42
C GLN A 7 16.47 3.77 -3.80
N HIS A 8 15.95 3.88 -2.59
CA HIS A 8 15.91 5.13 -1.84
C HIS A 8 16.55 4.91 -0.48
N GLU A 9 17.51 5.77 -0.12
CA GLU A 9 18.15 5.72 1.19
C GLU A 9 17.14 6.03 2.30
N PRO A 10 17.00 5.15 3.31
CA PRO A 10 16.16 5.41 4.46
C PRO A 10 16.53 6.72 5.16
N GLY A 11 15.54 7.60 5.36
CA GLY A 11 15.72 8.87 6.07
C GLY A 11 16.00 10.09 5.19
N VAL A 12 16.22 9.90 3.88
CA VAL A 12 16.37 11.00 2.92
C VAL A 12 14.99 11.43 2.41
N ALA A 13 14.82 12.72 2.07
CA ALA A 13 13.58 13.16 1.43
C ALA A 13 13.47 12.57 0.02
N MET A 14 12.42 11.79 -0.24
CA MET A 14 12.17 11.25 -1.57
C MET A 14 11.43 12.28 -2.45
N GLU A 15 12.06 12.72 -3.53
CA GLU A 15 11.36 13.36 -4.64
C GLU A 15 10.58 12.28 -5.40
N CYS A 16 9.31 12.13 -5.02
CA CYS A 16 8.40 11.23 -5.71
C CYS A 16 7.71 12.02 -6.83
N LEU A 17 8.01 11.69 -8.08
CA LEU A 17 7.23 12.10 -9.25
C LEU A 17 5.87 11.37 -9.24
N SER A 18 5.09 11.55 -8.18
CA SER A 18 3.80 10.88 -8.00
C SER A 18 2.67 11.79 -8.49
N ILE A 19 1.79 11.23 -9.32
CA ILE A 19 0.49 11.83 -9.57
C ILE A 19 -0.36 11.61 -8.30
N PRO A 20 -0.92 12.67 -7.69
CA PRO A 20 -1.81 12.51 -6.55
C PRO A 20 -3.08 11.78 -7.00
N ILE A 21 -3.36 10.66 -6.35
CA ILE A 21 -4.61 9.92 -6.52
C ILE A 21 -5.41 10.00 -5.22
N THR A 22 -6.70 10.31 -5.34
CA THR A 22 -7.64 10.26 -4.23
C THR A 22 -8.36 8.93 -4.27
N LEU A 23 -8.33 8.20 -3.15
CA LEU A 23 -9.05 6.94 -3.00
C LEU A 23 -10.21 7.18 -2.04
N GLU A 24 -11.41 6.81 -2.48
CA GLU A 24 -12.61 6.92 -1.66
C GLU A 24 -12.88 5.58 -0.97
N LYS A 25 -13.28 5.62 0.31
CA LYS A 25 -13.70 4.41 1.00
C LYS A 25 -15.13 4.11 0.57
N GLU A 26 -15.37 2.89 0.11
CA GLU A 26 -16.70 2.40 -0.27
C GLU A 26 -17.29 1.59 0.89
N ALA A 27 -18.61 1.68 1.09
CA ALA A 27 -19.30 0.85 2.07
C ALA A 27 -19.33 -0.61 1.59
N GLY A 28 -19.02 -1.55 2.48
CA GLY A 28 -19.12 -2.98 2.20
C GLY A 28 -19.44 -3.79 3.45
N MET A 29 -19.61 -5.10 3.30
CA MET A 29 -19.80 -6.01 4.42
C MET A 29 -18.52 -6.77 4.74
N ASP A 30 -18.23 -6.96 6.02
CA ASP A 30 -17.18 -7.90 6.47
C ASP A 30 -17.70 -9.34 6.52
N GLN A 31 -16.83 -10.28 6.91
CA GLN A 31 -17.20 -11.70 7.02
C GLN A 31 -18.25 -11.99 8.10
N GLN A 32 -18.52 -11.05 9.00
CA GLN A 32 -19.49 -11.15 10.09
C GLN A 32 -20.80 -10.41 9.75
N GLY A 33 -20.94 -9.89 8.53
CA GLY A 33 -22.12 -9.16 8.08
C GLY A 33 -22.19 -7.71 8.60
N ARG A 34 -21.11 -7.17 9.17
CA ARG A 34 -21.06 -5.78 9.64
C ARG A 34 -20.72 -4.85 8.50
N GLN A 35 -21.33 -3.66 8.49
CA GLN A 35 -20.92 -2.59 7.58
C GLN A 35 -19.53 -2.09 7.95
N VAL A 36 -18.64 -2.07 6.96
CA VAL A 36 -17.27 -1.57 7.08
C VAL A 36 -16.92 -0.73 5.85
N MET A 37 -16.09 0.28 6.05
CA MET A 37 -15.58 1.11 4.95
C MET A 37 -14.30 0.46 4.39
N LYS A 38 -14.24 0.23 3.07
CA LYS A 38 -13.12 -0.46 2.40
C LYS A 38 -12.52 0.41 1.30
N CYS A 39 -11.19 0.39 1.20
CA CYS A 39 -10.46 1.09 0.14
C CYS A 39 -10.27 0.24 -1.13
N GLY A 40 -10.73 -1.02 -1.15
CA GLY A 40 -10.64 -1.86 -2.36
C GLY A 40 -9.24 -2.40 -2.67
N PHE A 41 -8.33 -2.43 -1.71
CA PHE A 41 -7.05 -3.14 -1.81
C PHE A 41 -6.59 -3.65 -0.45
N LYS A 42 -5.68 -4.61 -0.45
CA LYS A 42 -4.98 -5.11 0.74
C LYS A 42 -3.55 -4.60 0.76
N ILE A 43 -3.02 -4.43 1.96
CA ILE A 43 -1.63 -4.01 2.20
C ILE A 43 -0.84 -5.11 2.90
N GLY A 44 0.47 -5.11 2.70
CA GLY A 44 1.44 -5.97 3.37
C GLY A 44 2.75 -5.23 3.63
N GLY A 45 3.62 -5.81 4.46
CA GLY A 45 4.90 -5.20 4.87
C GLY A 45 4.77 -4.26 6.07
N GLY A 46 5.79 -3.44 6.31
CA GLY A 46 5.95 -2.64 7.52
C GLY A 46 7.22 -3.04 8.28
N ILE A 47 7.80 -2.09 9.02
CA ILE A 47 9.12 -2.26 9.68
C ILE A 47 9.15 -3.31 10.80
N ASP A 48 7.98 -3.72 11.26
CA ASP A 48 7.73 -4.77 12.25
C ASP A 48 7.41 -6.13 11.60
N GLN A 49 7.48 -6.24 10.28
CA GLN A 49 7.29 -7.48 9.52
C GLN A 49 8.61 -7.95 8.90
N ASP A 50 8.64 -9.23 8.51
CA ASP A 50 9.78 -9.81 7.79
C ASP A 50 9.48 -9.85 6.29
N TYR A 51 10.12 -8.97 5.53
CA TYR A 51 9.93 -8.85 4.08
C TYR A 51 10.32 -10.12 3.31
N MET A 52 11.24 -10.94 3.83
CA MET A 52 11.71 -12.15 3.15
C MET A 52 10.64 -13.25 3.10
N LYS A 53 9.59 -13.15 3.94
CA LYS A 53 8.45 -14.05 3.93
C LYS A 53 7.40 -13.70 2.88
N SER A 54 7.57 -12.57 2.18
CA SER A 54 6.67 -12.18 1.10
C SER A 54 6.83 -13.15 -0.09
N PRO A 55 5.74 -13.79 -0.58
CA PRO A 55 5.81 -14.61 -1.78
C PRO A 55 6.11 -13.79 -3.04
N GLN A 56 6.01 -12.45 -2.96
CA GLN A 56 6.32 -11.55 -4.06
C GLN A 56 7.79 -11.06 -4.06
N GLY A 57 8.61 -11.48 -3.09
CA GLY A 57 10.05 -11.21 -3.09
C GLY A 57 10.37 -9.72 -2.94
N TYR A 58 9.69 -9.01 -2.03
CA TYR A 58 10.01 -7.61 -1.73
C TYR A 58 11.45 -7.46 -1.26
N THR A 59 12.03 -6.29 -1.49
CA THR A 59 13.44 -6.00 -1.16
C THR A 59 13.62 -5.22 0.14
N ASP A 60 12.51 -4.76 0.75
CA ASP A 60 12.52 -3.94 1.95
C ASP A 60 11.23 -4.06 2.77
N ASN A 61 11.23 -3.46 3.96
CA ASN A 61 10.12 -3.46 4.92
C ASN A 61 9.05 -2.39 4.68
N GLY A 62 8.96 -1.81 3.48
CA GLY A 62 7.94 -0.83 3.15
C GLY A 62 6.52 -1.39 3.19
N ILE A 63 5.54 -0.51 3.05
CA ILE A 63 4.14 -0.91 2.86
C ILE A 63 3.87 -1.10 1.36
N TYR A 64 3.33 -2.26 1.00
CA TYR A 64 3.02 -2.63 -0.38
C TYR A 64 1.53 -2.95 -0.54
N CYS A 65 0.97 -2.59 -1.69
CA CYS A 65 -0.34 -3.06 -2.10
C CYS A 65 -0.22 -4.52 -2.58
N THR A 66 -0.77 -5.47 -1.84
CA THR A 66 -0.62 -6.91 -2.12
C THR A 66 -1.72 -7.45 -3.03
N GLU A 67 -2.94 -6.92 -2.92
CA GLU A 67 -4.10 -7.41 -3.67
C GLU A 67 -5.03 -6.22 -3.97
N LEU A 68 -5.58 -6.17 -5.19
CA LEU A 68 -6.65 -5.26 -5.55
C LEU A 68 -7.99 -6.01 -5.47
N ALA A 69 -8.97 -5.42 -4.79
CA ALA A 69 -10.33 -5.92 -4.82
C ALA A 69 -10.91 -5.79 -6.24
N HIS A 70 -11.96 -6.57 -6.50
CA HIS A 70 -12.56 -6.78 -7.82
C HIS A 70 -12.65 -5.50 -8.68
N ARG A 71 -12.42 -5.66 -10.00
CA ARG A 71 -12.32 -4.60 -11.04
C ARG A 71 -13.46 -3.56 -11.09
N ALA A 72 -14.51 -3.71 -10.30
CA ALA A 72 -15.66 -2.81 -10.27
C ALA A 72 -15.51 -1.61 -9.31
N SER A 73 -14.56 -1.63 -8.36
CA SER A 73 -14.35 -0.46 -7.48
C SER A 73 -13.60 0.66 -8.19
N GLN A 74 -13.91 1.92 -7.88
CA GLN A 74 -13.22 3.07 -8.48
C GLN A 74 -11.70 3.02 -8.20
N ASN A 75 -11.33 2.48 -7.03
CA ASN A 75 -9.95 2.28 -6.61
C ASN A 75 -9.23 1.17 -7.38
N ALA A 76 -9.93 0.22 -8.01
CA ALA A 76 -9.28 -0.74 -8.91
C ALA A 76 -8.83 -0.08 -10.23
N ILE A 77 -9.50 1.01 -10.62
CA ILE A 77 -9.22 1.77 -11.84
C ILE A 77 -8.10 2.79 -11.58
N ALA A 78 -8.29 3.64 -10.57
CA ALA A 78 -7.42 4.77 -10.25
C ALA A 78 -6.36 4.48 -9.18
N GLY A 79 -6.49 3.36 -8.44
CA GLY A 79 -5.63 3.03 -7.32
C GLY A 79 -4.30 2.38 -7.70
N PRO A 80 -3.46 2.13 -6.67
CA PRO A 80 -2.14 1.53 -6.86
C PRO A 80 -2.27 0.19 -7.58
N LYS A 81 -1.42 -0.06 -8.58
CA LYS A 81 -1.36 -1.36 -9.22
C LYS A 81 -0.85 -2.39 -8.22
N GLY A 82 -1.24 -3.66 -8.38
CA GLY A 82 -0.73 -4.73 -7.52
C GLY A 82 0.79 -4.68 -7.44
N GLN A 83 1.33 -4.90 -6.24
CA GLN A 83 2.75 -4.82 -5.90
C GLN A 83 3.36 -3.41 -5.84
N SER A 84 2.57 -2.35 -5.98
CA SER A 84 3.06 -0.98 -5.80
C SER A 84 3.43 -0.71 -4.34
N LYS A 85 4.57 -0.05 -4.13
CA LYS A 85 4.99 0.46 -2.82
C LYS A 85 4.24 1.76 -2.49
N ILE A 86 3.65 1.82 -1.30
CA ILE A 86 2.99 3.02 -0.77
C ILE A 86 4.06 3.83 -0.02
N VAL A 87 4.45 4.97 -0.59
CA VAL A 87 5.50 5.82 -0.01
C VAL A 87 4.92 6.95 0.85
N ARG A 88 3.73 7.43 0.49
CA ARG A 88 3.07 8.55 1.17
C ARG A 88 1.56 8.38 1.08
N LEU A 89 0.85 8.79 2.14
CA LEU A 89 -0.59 8.92 2.15
C LEU A 89 -0.96 10.27 2.77
N LYS A 90 -1.60 11.15 1.99
CA LYS A 90 -1.83 12.55 2.36
C LYS A 90 -0.52 13.22 2.81
N ASN A 91 -0.43 13.64 4.07
CA ASN A 91 0.72 14.34 4.66
C ASN A 91 1.64 13.39 5.45
N PHE A 92 1.39 12.08 5.42
CA PHE A 92 2.14 11.09 6.18
C PHE A 92 3.07 10.26 5.29
N VAL A 93 4.31 10.12 5.72
CA VAL A 93 5.32 9.30 5.06
C VAL A 93 5.20 7.85 5.54
N PHE A 94 5.14 6.90 4.61
CA PHE A 94 4.94 5.47 4.85
C PHE A 94 6.24 4.64 4.73
N SER A 95 7.38 5.29 4.52
CA SER A 95 8.68 4.59 4.36
C SER A 95 9.20 3.94 5.64
N ASN A 96 8.76 4.39 6.83
CA ASN A 96 9.21 3.88 8.12
C ASN A 96 8.02 3.75 9.09
N ILE A 97 7.05 2.92 8.71
CA ILE A 97 5.81 2.69 9.47
C ILE A 97 5.64 1.21 9.79
N THR A 98 5.06 0.91 10.95
CA THR A 98 4.66 -0.46 11.28
C THR A 98 3.42 -0.87 10.50
N HIS A 99 3.27 -2.17 10.27
CA HIS A 99 2.10 -2.75 9.63
C HIS A 99 0.83 -2.34 10.37
N ARG A 100 0.82 -2.46 11.70
CA ARG A 100 -0.34 -2.09 12.51
C ARG A 100 -0.73 -0.62 12.31
N LYS A 101 0.23 0.30 12.39
CA LYS A 101 -0.03 1.74 12.26
C LYS A 101 -0.50 2.11 10.85
N SER A 102 -0.05 1.38 9.81
CA SER A 102 -0.52 1.62 8.44
C SER A 102 -1.99 1.28 8.21
N GLN A 103 -2.57 0.39 9.03
CA GLN A 103 -4.00 0.04 8.96
C GLN A 103 -4.91 1.12 9.59
N ASP A 104 -4.35 2.01 10.42
CA ASP A 104 -5.12 3.06 11.11
C ASP A 104 -5.48 4.24 10.18
N PHE A 105 -4.97 4.25 8.93
CA PHE A 105 -5.24 5.27 7.92
C PHE A 105 -6.36 4.83 6.94
#